data_AF-D8PF67-F1
#
_entry.id   AF-D8PF67-F1
#
_cell.length_a   1.000
_cell.length_b   1.000
_cell.length_c   1.000
_cell.angle_alpha   90.00
_cell.angle_beta   90.00
_cell.angle_gamma   90.00
#
_symmetry.space_group_name_H-M   'P 1'
#
loop_
_entity.id
_entity.type
_entity.pdbx_description
1 polymer ?
#
loop_
_entity_poly.entity_id
_entity_poly.type
_entity_poly.pdbx_seq_one_letter_code
_entity_poly.pdbx_strand_id
1 'polypeptide(L)'
;MGQDEQEDMTVYKVVVNHEEQYSIWPSYRENPLGWQDAGKTGLKEECLSYIKEVWTDMRPLSLRKWMAEQAEQADKTAAPC
;
A
#
# COMPACT_ATOMS: atom_id res chain seq x y z
N MET A 1 20.98 -13.30 6.21
CA MET A 1 20.53 -13.79 4.90
C MET A 1 19.75 -15.07 5.17
N GLY A 2 18.44 -15.13 4.90
CA GLY A 2 17.65 -16.35 5.12
C GLY A 2 16.26 -16.17 5.75
N GLN A 3 15.62 -14.99 5.62
CA GLN A 3 14.21 -14.84 5.99
C GLN A 3 13.26 -14.95 4.79
N ASP A 4 13.70 -14.58 3.58
CA ASP A 4 12.83 -14.61 2.40
C ASP A 4 12.37 -16.02 1.97
N GLU A 5 13.22 -17.06 1.98
CA GLU A 5 12.94 -18.36 1.34
C GLU A 5 11.80 -19.20 1.97
N GLN A 6 11.48 -18.99 3.26
CA GLN A 6 10.36 -19.68 3.93
C GLN A 6 9.04 -18.93 3.77
N GLU A 7 9.09 -17.65 3.42
CA GLU A 7 7.92 -16.81 3.23
C GLU A 7 7.22 -17.12 1.88
N ASP A 8 7.92 -17.74 0.93
CA ASP A 8 7.43 -18.06 -0.42
C ASP A 8 6.29 -19.09 -0.49
N MET A 9 6.20 -20.03 0.47
CA MET A 9 5.15 -21.08 0.48
C MET A 9 4.00 -20.79 1.45
N THR A 10 4.09 -19.71 2.24
CA THR A 10 3.08 -19.40 3.24
C THR A 10 1.95 -18.58 2.64
N VAL A 11 0.71 -18.96 2.91
CA VAL A 11 -0.47 -18.17 2.50
C VAL A 11 -0.67 -17.02 3.49
N TYR A 12 -0.66 -15.80 2.96
CA TYR A 12 -0.96 -14.57 3.65
C TYR A 12 -2.32 -14.02 3.22
N LYS A 13 -2.88 -13.15 4.06
CA LYS A 13 -4.07 -12.37 3.80
C LYS A 13 -3.77 -10.91 4.05
N VAL A 14 -4.34 -10.06 3.22
CA VAL A 14 -4.20 -8.62 3.36
C VAL A 14 -5.19 -8.17 4.43
N VAL A 15 -4.67 -7.49 5.43
CA VAL A 15 -5.44 -6.92 6.53
C VAL A 15 -5.35 -5.41 6.48
N VAL A 16 -6.42 -4.76 6.90
CA VAL A 16 -6.56 -3.32 6.98
C VAL A 16 -7.03 -2.93 8.37
N ASN A 17 -6.44 -1.89 8.94
CA ASN A 17 -6.88 -1.34 10.22
C ASN A 17 -7.89 -0.19 10.00
N HIS A 18 -8.34 0.42 11.10
CA HIS A 18 -9.24 1.58 11.08
C HIS A 18 -8.59 2.88 10.56
N GLU A 19 -7.27 2.92 10.40
CA GLU A 19 -6.49 4.03 9.83
C GLU A 19 -6.11 3.77 8.37
N GLU A 20 -6.77 2.81 7.71
CA GLU A 20 -6.52 2.44 6.30
C GLU A 20 -5.07 1.98 6.03
N GLN A 21 -4.38 1.48 7.06
CA GLN A 21 -3.05 0.89 6.92
C GLN A 21 -3.18 -0.56 6.46
N TYR A 22 -2.56 -0.86 5.32
CA TYR A 22 -2.53 -2.20 4.75
C TYR A 22 -1.31 -2.97 5.26
N SER A 23 -1.54 -4.22 5.70
CA SER A 23 -0.46 -5.13 6.08
C SER A 23 -0.78 -6.55 5.63
N ILE A 24 0.23 -7.43 5.63
CA ILE A 24 0.03 -8.85 5.36
C ILE A 24 0.04 -9.62 6.68
N TRP A 25 -0.95 -10.48 6.86
CA TRP A 25 -1.07 -11.36 8.02
C TRP A 25 -1.09 -12.82 7.55
N PRO A 26 -0.42 -13.77 8.23
CA PRO A 26 -0.52 -15.17 7.88
C PRO A 26 -1.96 -15.67 7.96
N SER A 27 -2.45 -16.33 6.91
CA SER A 27 -3.85 -16.78 6.82
C SER A 27 -4.19 -17.85 7.85
N TYR A 28 -3.19 -18.62 8.29
CA TYR A 28 -3.32 -19.62 9.35
C TYR A 28 -3.48 -19.03 10.76
N ARG A 29 -3.33 -17.71 10.94
CA ARG A 29 -3.56 -17.02 12.21
C ARG A 29 -4.84 -16.20 12.18
N GLU A 30 -5.51 -16.15 13.33
CA GLU A 30 -6.61 -15.23 13.58
C GLU A 30 -6.13 -13.78 13.57
N ASN A 31 -7.01 -12.87 13.19
CA ASN A 31 -6.72 -11.45 13.08
C ASN A 31 -6.69 -10.83 14.48
N PRO A 32 -5.71 -9.96 14.78
CA PRO A 32 -5.72 -9.20 16.02
C PRO A 32 -6.90 -8.21 16.07
N LEU A 33 -7.33 -7.87 17.29
CA LEU A 33 -8.41 -6.90 17.52
C LEU A 33 -8.13 -5.57 16.79
N GLY A 34 -9.11 -5.09 16.03
CA GLY A 34 -9.01 -3.83 15.26
C GLY A 34 -8.42 -3.97 13.86
N TRP A 35 -8.00 -5.18 13.46
CA TRP A 35 -7.61 -5.50 12.09
C TRP A 35 -8.73 -6.29 11.41
N GLN A 36 -8.99 -5.96 10.16
CA GLN A 36 -10.04 -6.59 9.34
C GLN A 36 -9.42 -7.11 8.04
N ASP A 37 -9.99 -8.17 7.49
CA ASP A 37 -9.53 -8.70 6.21
C ASP A 37 -9.94 -7.77 5.08
N ALA A 38 -8.96 -7.38 4.25
CA ALA A 38 -9.18 -6.52 3.09
C ALA A 38 -9.73 -7.29 1.87
N GLY A 39 -10.06 -8.57 2.03
CA GLY A 39 -10.64 -9.43 0.99
C GLY A 39 -9.65 -10.04 0.00
N LYS A 40 -8.33 -9.89 0.21
CA LYS A 40 -7.27 -10.53 -0.61
C LYS A 40 -6.48 -11.54 0.21
N THR A 41 -6.31 -12.75 -0.31
CA THR A 41 -5.49 -13.83 0.25
C THR A 41 -4.65 -14.46 -0.85
N GLY A 42 -3.39 -14.81 -0.57
CA GLY A 42 -2.49 -15.41 -1.54
C GLY A 42 -1.08 -15.56 -0.99
N LEU A 43 -0.10 -15.71 -1.88
CA LEU A 43 1.31 -15.68 -1.48
C LEU A 43 1.74 -14.26 -1.07
N LYS A 44 2.91 -14.16 -0.42
CA LYS A 44 3.49 -12.87 -0.01
C LYS A 44 3.58 -11.90 -1.19
N GLU A 45 4.10 -12.34 -2.34
CA GLU A 45 4.23 -11.51 -3.54
C GLU A 45 2.88 -11.03 -4.08
N GLU A 46 1.88 -11.90 -4.17
CA GLU A 46 0.53 -11.52 -4.63
C GLU A 46 -0.15 -10.53 -3.69
N CYS A 47 0.01 -10.72 -2.38
CA CYS A 47 -0.54 -9.80 -1.37
C CYS A 47 0.19 -8.45 -1.42
N LEU A 48 1.52 -8.44 -1.55
CA LEU A 48 2.30 -7.22 -1.71
C LEU A 48 2.00 -6.48 -3.01
N SER A 49 1.76 -7.19 -4.11
CA SER A 49 1.34 -6.58 -5.38
C SER A 49 -0.03 -5.93 -5.24
N TYR A 50 -1.00 -6.62 -4.63
CA TYR A 50 -2.31 -6.05 -4.35
C TYR A 50 -2.22 -4.84 -3.42
N ILE A 51 -1.40 -4.89 -2.37
CA ILE A 51 -1.17 -3.75 -1.49
C ILE A 51 -0.55 -2.60 -2.28
N LYS A 52 0.41 -2.82 -3.18
CA LYS A 52 0.96 -1.75 -4.02
C LYS A 52 -0.08 -1.15 -4.98
N GLU A 53 -1.02 -1.96 -5.47
CA GLU A 53 -2.10 -1.50 -6.35
C GLU A 53 -3.18 -0.73 -5.60
N VAL A 54 -3.61 -1.21 -4.42
CA VAL A 54 -4.67 -0.59 -3.59
C VAL A 54 -4.13 0.56 -2.73
N TRP A 55 -2.95 0.36 -2.14
CA TRP A 55 -2.18 1.38 -1.44
C TRP A 55 -1.31 2.16 -2.44
N THR A 56 -1.90 2.51 -3.59
CA THR A 56 -1.27 3.29 -4.66
C THR A 56 -0.89 4.70 -4.18
N ASP A 57 -1.50 5.16 -3.09
CA ASP A 57 -1.23 6.44 -2.47
C ASP A 57 -0.47 6.27 -1.14
N MET A 58 0.77 5.80 -1.22
CA MET A 58 1.74 5.91 -0.12
C MET A 58 2.25 7.36 0.08
N ARG A 59 1.69 8.33 -0.64
CA ARG A 59 1.92 9.75 -0.40
C ARG A 59 1.02 10.16 0.76
N PRO A 60 1.55 10.78 1.84
CA PRO A 60 0.67 11.57 2.68
C PRO A 60 -0.06 12.57 1.77
N LEU A 61 -1.36 12.82 2.00
CA LEU A 61 -2.18 13.78 1.24
C LEU A 61 -1.43 15.09 0.91
N SER A 62 -0.50 15.50 1.78
CA SER A 62 0.42 16.63 1.62
C SER A 62 1.30 16.59 0.36
N LEU A 63 1.86 15.44 -0.04
CA LEU A 63 2.72 15.35 -1.22
C LEU A 63 1.90 15.43 -2.53
N ARG A 64 0.65 14.96 -2.47
CA ARG A 64 -0.29 15.02 -3.60
C ARG A 64 -0.74 16.46 -3.89
N LYS A 65 -1.04 17.25 -2.85
CA LYS A 65 -1.31 18.69 -3.00
C LYS A 65 -0.11 19.43 -3.56
N TRP A 66 1.08 19.18 -3.01
CA TRP A 66 2.30 19.87 -3.41
C TRP A 66 2.67 19.63 -4.89
N MET A 67 2.53 18.40 -5.40
CA MET A 67 2.79 18.09 -6.81
C MET A 67 1.75 18.67 -7.77
N ALA A 68 0.47 18.75 -7.35
CA ALA A 68 -0.59 19.39 -8.14
C ALA A 68 -0.38 20.92 -8.21
N GLU A 69 -0.01 21.56 -7.10
CA GLU A 69 0.32 22.98 -7.03
C GLU A 69 1.59 23.31 -7.83
N GLN A 70 2.58 22.43 -7.86
CA GLN A 70 3.79 22.60 -8.67
C GLN A 70 3.55 22.42 -10.17
N ALA A 71 2.68 21.49 -10.57
CA ALA A 71 2.30 21.30 -11.97
C ALA A 71 1.54 22.51 -12.52
N GLU A 72 0.68 23.13 -11.73
CA GLU A 72 -0.06 24.34 -12.14
C GLU A 72 0.83 25.61 -12.18
N GLN A 73 1.86 25.70 -11.32
CA GLN A 73 2.82 26.82 -11.36
C GLN A 73 3.80 26.73 -12.54
N ALA A 74 4.14 25.51 -12.99
CA ALA A 74 4.99 25.31 -14.17
C ALA A 74 4.29 25.78 -15.47
N ASP A 75 2.98 25.57 -15.58
CA ASP A 75 2.15 26.05 -16.69
C ASP A 75 2.07 27.59 -16.74
N LYS A 76 1.94 28.25 -15.59
CA LYS A 76 1.89 29.71 -15.48
C LYS A 76 3.24 30.42 -15.70
N THR A 77 4.36 29.70 -15.57
CA THR A 77 5.72 30.26 -15.76
C THR A 77 6.22 30.09 -17.21
N ALA A 78 5.53 29.28 -18.03
CA ALA A 78 5.88 29.03 -19.42
C ALA A 78 5.16 29.97 -20.42
N ALA A 79 4.85 31.19 -20.00
CA ALA A 79 4.56 32.30 -20.93
C ALA A 79 5.71 33.32 -20.90
N PRO A 80 6.78 33.12 -21.68
CA PRO A 80 7.71 34.19 -22.02
C PRO A 80 7.16 34.94 -23.25
N CYS A 81 6.65 36.16 -23.03
CA CYS A 81 6.84 37.37 -23.86
C CYS A 81 5.90 38.51 -23.42
#